data_AF-X1G6C3-F1
#
_entry.id   AF-X1G6C3-F1
#
_cell.length_a   1.000
_cell.length_b   1.000
_cell.length_c   1.000
_cell.angle_alpha   90.00
_cell.angle_beta   90.00
_cell.angle_gamma   90.00
#
_symmetry.space_group_name_H-M   'P 1'
#
loop_
_entity.id
_entity.type
_entity.pdbx_description
1 polymer ?
#
loop_
_entity_poly.entity_id
_entity_poly.type
_entity_poly.pdbx_seq_one_letter_code
_entity_poly.pdbx_strand_id
1 'polypeptide(L)'
;MVRINLIKGLGPVIQIAEGYTVDLPSEVHHILDERTDPTWPTTWFAPRLTREGAFRDVYSVMNNWGANHGAISYGHIGKDLITLSSMLRIPVAMHNVPEGQIFRPKAWASFGTSDLESADFRACENFGPLYGRI
;
A
#
# COMPACT_ATOMS: atom_id res chain seq x y z
N MET A 1 -2.87 5.30 -3.41
CA MET A 1 -2.04 5.87 -2.32
C MET A 1 -0.95 4.87 -1.94
N VAL A 2 0.27 5.34 -1.67
CA VAL A 2 1.45 4.51 -1.44
C VAL A 2 2.31 5.11 -0.34
N ARG A 3 2.95 4.26 0.47
CA ARG A 3 3.93 4.70 1.48
C ARG A 3 5.03 3.66 1.67
N ILE A 4 6.27 4.10 1.74
CA ILE A 4 7.40 3.30 2.25
C ILE A 4 7.67 3.73 3.69
N ASN A 5 7.84 2.75 4.59
CA ASN A 5 8.24 2.96 5.98
C ASN A 5 9.50 2.14 6.29
N LEU A 6 10.37 2.66 7.16
CA LEU A 6 11.56 1.95 7.64
C LEU A 6 11.28 1.40 9.03
N ILE A 7 11.31 0.08 9.18
CA ILE A 7 11.04 -0.61 10.44
C ILE A 7 12.34 -1.16 11.01
N LYS A 8 12.69 -0.76 12.23
CA LYS A 8 13.92 -1.24 12.90
C LYS A 8 13.88 -2.76 13.04
N GLY A 9 14.94 -3.43 12.58
CA GLY A 9 15.06 -4.90 12.63
C GLY A 9 14.39 -5.64 11.46
N LEU A 10 13.69 -4.93 10.57
CA LEU A 10 13.06 -5.50 9.38
C LEU A 10 13.54 -4.83 8.09
N GLY A 11 13.74 -3.51 8.11
CA GLY A 11 14.12 -2.72 6.92
C GLY A 11 12.92 -2.00 6.28
N PRO A 12 13.00 -1.66 4.98
CA PRO A 12 11.91 -0.98 4.28
C PRO A 12 10.71 -1.92 4.05
N VAL A 13 9.50 -1.40 4.26
CA VAL A 13 8.24 -2.02 3.86
C VAL A 13 7.44 -1.04 3.01
N ILE A 14 6.60 -1.55 2.10
CA ILE A 14 5.68 -0.72 1.31
C ILE A 14 4.21 -1.05 1.63
N GLN A 15 3.37 -0.02 1.68
CA GLN A 15 1.92 -0.11 1.81
C GLN A 15 1.26 0.53 0.59
N ILE A 16 0.24 -0.13 0.04
CA ILE A 16 -0.43 0.24 -1.22
C ILE A 16 -1.94 0.20 -1.00
N ALA A 17 -2.64 1.30 -1.25
CA ALA A 17 -4.10 1.35 -1.23
C ALA A 17 -4.63 1.93 -2.55
N GLU A 18 -5.20 1.09 -3.40
CA GLU A 18 -5.95 1.51 -4.59
C GLU A 18 -7.35 1.97 -4.21
N GLY A 19 -7.89 2.91 -4.96
CA GLY A 19 -9.17 3.54 -4.69
C GLY A 19 -9.49 4.61 -5.72
N TYR A 20 -10.42 5.48 -5.39
CA TYR A 20 -10.87 6.56 -6.27
C TYR A 20 -10.86 7.89 -5.54
N THR A 21 -10.63 8.96 -6.29
CA THR A 21 -11.05 10.29 -5.87
C THR A 21 -12.58 10.35 -5.93
N VAL A 22 -13.20 11.06 -5.00
CA VAL A 22 -14.67 11.21 -4.96
C VAL A 22 -15.05 12.68 -4.96
N ASP A 23 -16.09 13.00 -5.72
CA ASP A 23 -16.75 14.29 -5.64
C ASP A 23 -17.83 14.22 -4.56
N LEU A 24 -17.80 15.19 -3.65
CA LEU A 24 -18.84 15.36 -2.64
C LEU A 24 -19.83 16.44 -3.10
N PRO A 25 -21.11 16.37 -2.66
CA PRO A 25 -22.00 17.52 -2.79
C PRO A 25 -21.34 18.77 -2.22
N SER A 26 -21.46 19.91 -2.92
CA SER A 26 -20.69 21.13 -2.60
C SER A 26 -20.83 21.59 -1.15
N GLU A 27 -22.04 21.50 -0.58
CA GLU A 27 -22.31 21.83 0.82
C GLU A 27 -21.53 20.92 1.79
N VAL A 28 -21.49 19.62 1.52
CA VAL A 28 -20.76 18.65 2.35
C VAL A 28 -19.26 18.89 2.29
N HIS A 29 -18.71 19.12 1.09
CA HIS A 29 -17.29 19.47 0.95
C HIS A 29 -16.95 20.72 1.76
N HIS A 30 -17.73 21.79 1.61
CA HIS A 30 -17.48 23.07 2.26
C HIS A 30 -17.47 22.94 3.80
N ILE A 31 -18.46 22.26 4.38
CA ILE A 31 -18.53 22.02 5.84
C ILE A 31 -17.28 21.29 6.36
N LEU A 32 -16.78 20.30 5.62
CA LEU A 32 -15.61 19.52 6.04
C LEU A 32 -14.29 20.29 5.83
N ASP A 33 -14.17 21.00 4.72
CA ASP A 33 -12.96 21.73 4.31
C ASP A 33 -12.68 22.93 5.22
N GLU A 34 -13.70 23.75 5.51
CA GLU A 34 -13.58 24.90 6.42
C GLU A 34 -13.19 24.51 7.85
N ARG A 35 -13.56 23.30 8.27
CA ARG A 35 -13.24 22.75 9.59
C ARG A 35 -11.89 22.05 9.68
N THR A 36 -11.18 21.93 8.55
CA THR A 36 -9.86 21.29 8.46
C THR A 36 -8.80 22.35 8.17
N ASP A 37 -8.54 22.65 6.90
CA ASP A 37 -7.55 23.64 6.46
C ASP A 37 -7.90 24.15 5.04
N PRO A 38 -8.84 25.12 4.90
CA PRO A 38 -9.38 25.53 3.60
C PRO A 38 -8.39 26.28 2.69
N THR A 39 -7.18 26.55 3.19
CA THR A 39 -6.10 27.17 2.40
C THR A 39 -5.22 26.14 1.70
N TRP A 40 -5.41 24.85 1.96
CA TRP A 40 -4.62 23.75 1.43
C TRP A 40 -5.40 22.96 0.37
N PRO A 41 -4.71 22.26 -0.55
CA PRO A 41 -5.38 21.42 -1.53
C PRO A 41 -5.97 20.16 -0.89
N THR A 42 -7.28 19.94 -1.10
CA THR A 42 -8.01 18.77 -0.59
C THR A 42 -8.16 17.68 -1.66
N THR A 43 -7.98 16.40 -1.27
CA THR A 43 -8.33 15.24 -2.10
C THR A 43 -9.17 14.27 -1.27
N TRP A 44 -10.45 14.11 -1.63
CA TRP A 44 -11.30 13.10 -1.00
C TRP A 44 -11.04 11.72 -1.62
N PHE A 45 -10.60 10.77 -0.81
CA PHE A 45 -10.17 9.44 -1.27
C PHE A 45 -11.01 8.32 -0.66
N ALA A 46 -11.52 7.42 -1.50
CA ALA A 46 -12.22 6.21 -1.10
C ALA A 46 -11.42 4.96 -1.50
N PRO A 47 -10.83 4.20 -0.56
CA PRO A 47 -10.10 2.97 -0.88
C PRO A 47 -11.05 1.85 -1.34
N ARG A 48 -10.61 1.03 -2.30
CA ARG A 48 -11.31 -0.21 -2.65
C ARG A 48 -11.19 -1.20 -1.51
N LEU A 49 -12.32 -1.66 -0.98
CA LEU A 49 -12.35 -2.63 0.12
C LEU A 49 -12.32 -4.06 -0.43
N THR A 50 -11.61 -4.94 0.26
CA THR A 50 -11.60 -6.39 -0.01
C THR A 50 -12.47 -7.17 0.98
N ARG A 51 -12.93 -6.51 2.05
CA ARG A 51 -13.64 -7.12 3.20
C ARG A 51 -12.76 -8.01 4.09
N GLU A 52 -11.44 -7.94 3.89
CA GLU A 52 -10.46 -8.76 4.62
C GLU A 52 -9.28 -7.90 5.12
N GLY A 53 -8.61 -8.36 6.18
CA GLY A 53 -7.41 -7.73 6.72
C GLY A 53 -7.55 -6.22 6.97
N ALA A 54 -6.56 -5.44 6.52
CA ALA A 54 -6.54 -3.99 6.63
C ALA A 54 -7.56 -3.27 5.72
N PHE A 55 -8.23 -3.99 4.80
CA PHE A 55 -9.18 -3.44 3.84
C PHE A 55 -10.62 -3.93 4.09
N ARG A 56 -10.94 -4.28 5.35
CA ARG A 56 -12.30 -4.65 5.77
C ARG A 56 -13.29 -3.48 5.73
N ASP A 57 -12.80 -2.30 6.10
CA ASP A 57 -13.52 -1.02 6.12
C ASP A 57 -12.53 0.16 5.95
N VAL A 58 -13.05 1.35 5.64
CA VAL A 58 -12.22 2.55 5.37
C VAL A 58 -11.42 2.97 6.60
N TYR A 59 -12.01 2.81 7.80
CA TYR A 59 -11.33 3.08 9.06
C TYR A 59 -10.07 2.21 9.21
N SER A 60 -10.17 0.91 8.91
CA SER A 60 -9.06 -0.04 9.03
C SER A 60 -7.93 0.30 8.07
N VAL A 61 -8.24 0.85 6.89
CA VAL A 61 -7.20 1.33 5.96
C VAL A 61 -6.41 2.48 6.59
N MET A 62 -7.10 3.46 7.17
CA MET A 62 -6.44 4.59 7.86
C MET A 62 -5.67 4.13 9.10
N ASN A 63 -6.28 3.27 9.93
CA ASN A 63 -5.70 2.82 11.19
C ASN A 63 -4.46 1.95 11.02
N ASN A 64 -4.30 1.28 9.87
CA ASN A 64 -3.10 0.49 9.54
C ASN A 64 -2.07 1.27 8.71
N TRP A 65 -2.35 2.53 8.34
CA TRP A 65 -1.40 3.34 7.57
C TRP A 65 -0.22 3.77 8.45
N GLY A 66 1.00 3.45 8.04
CA GLY A 66 2.18 3.51 8.90
C GLY A 66 2.82 4.89 9.08
N ALA A 67 2.20 5.96 8.57
CA ALA A 67 2.71 7.33 8.66
C ALA A 67 1.59 8.37 8.52
N ASN A 68 1.89 9.64 8.83
CA ASN A 68 0.97 10.75 8.60
C ASN A 68 0.91 11.20 7.12
N HIS A 69 1.86 10.77 6.28
CA HIS A 69 1.92 11.10 4.85
C HIS A 69 1.64 9.89 3.97
N GLY A 70 1.16 10.15 2.75
CA GLY A 70 1.05 9.19 1.66
C GLY A 70 1.34 9.86 0.32
N ALA A 71 1.81 9.08 -0.66
CA ALA A 71 1.95 9.53 -2.04
C ALA A 71 0.75 9.04 -2.87
N ILE A 72 0.18 9.90 -3.70
CA ILE A 72 -0.95 9.57 -4.57
C ILE A 72 -0.49 9.63 -6.02
N SER A 73 -0.72 8.56 -6.76
CA SER A 73 -0.54 8.48 -8.22
C SER A 73 -1.90 8.31 -8.88
N TYR A 74 -2.08 8.91 -10.05
CA TYR A 74 -3.18 8.59 -10.94
C TYR A 74 -3.08 7.13 -11.41
N GLY A 75 -4.23 6.48 -11.59
CA GLY A 75 -4.35 5.10 -12.02
C GLY A 75 -4.20 4.06 -10.90
N HIS A 76 -4.60 2.83 -11.21
CA HIS A 76 -4.42 1.66 -10.33
C HIS A 76 -3.12 0.94 -10.68
N ILE A 77 -2.02 1.44 -10.13
CA ILE A 77 -0.64 0.98 -10.39
C ILE A 77 -0.11 0.01 -9.33
N GLY A 78 -0.99 -0.55 -8.49
CA GLY A 78 -0.57 -1.38 -7.36
C GLY A 78 0.18 -2.64 -7.79
N LYS A 79 -0.25 -3.29 -8.88
CA LYS A 79 0.46 -4.45 -9.45
C LYS A 79 1.88 -4.11 -9.92
N ASP A 80 2.07 -2.91 -10.45
CA ASP A 80 3.36 -2.44 -10.96
C ASP A 80 4.31 -2.18 -9.79
N LEU A 81 3.78 -1.59 -8.70
CA LEU A 81 4.51 -1.37 -7.46
C LEU A 81 4.85 -2.67 -6.73
N ILE A 82 3.96 -3.67 -6.72
CA ILE A 82 4.26 -5.01 -6.17
C ILE A 82 5.42 -5.64 -6.95
N THR A 83 5.36 -5.58 -8.28
CA THR A 83 6.42 -6.10 -9.16
C THR A 83 7.74 -5.40 -8.87
N LEU A 84 7.76 -4.07 -8.88
CA LEU A 84 8.94 -3.26 -8.57
C LEU A 84 9.50 -3.57 -7.17
N SER A 85 8.64 -3.67 -6.17
CA SER A 85 9.05 -3.93 -4.79
C SER A 85 9.72 -5.29 -4.64
N SER A 86 9.22 -6.32 -5.35
CA SER A 86 9.88 -7.63 -5.38
C SER A 86 11.26 -7.61 -6.06
N MET A 87 11.44 -6.80 -7.10
CA MET A 87 12.76 -6.58 -7.71
C MET A 87 13.72 -5.88 -6.75
N LEU A 88 13.21 -5.06 -5.81
CA LEU A 88 14.02 -4.34 -4.83
C LEU A 88 14.13 -5.06 -3.48
N ARG A 89 13.43 -6.20 -3.32
CA ARG A 89 13.33 -6.97 -2.07
C ARG A 89 12.78 -6.12 -0.92
N ILE A 90 11.78 -5.31 -1.24
CA ILE A 90 10.99 -4.55 -0.28
C ILE A 90 9.66 -5.30 -0.07
N PRO A 91 9.42 -5.89 1.10
CA PRO A 91 8.17 -6.60 1.37
C PRO A 91 6.96 -5.65 1.35
N VAL A 92 5.86 -6.14 0.78
CA VAL A 92 4.58 -5.42 0.71
C VAL A 92 3.75 -5.78 1.93
N ALA A 93 3.74 -4.89 2.93
CA ALA A 93 3.10 -5.13 4.24
C ALA A 93 1.58 -4.88 4.26
N MET A 94 1.03 -4.27 3.21
CA MET A 94 -0.40 -3.99 3.09
C MET A 94 -0.75 -3.68 1.64
N HIS A 95 -1.66 -4.44 1.01
CA HIS A 95 -2.22 -4.09 -0.30
C HIS A 95 -3.66 -4.59 -0.51
N ASN A 96 -4.40 -3.94 -1.41
CA ASN A 96 -5.72 -4.38 -1.89
C ASN A 96 -5.74 -4.74 -3.39
N VAL A 97 -4.57 -4.98 -3.96
CA VAL A 97 -4.41 -5.51 -5.33
C VAL A 97 -4.93 -6.96 -5.36
N PRO A 98 -5.75 -7.35 -6.37
CA PRO A 98 -6.24 -8.72 -6.50
C PRO A 98 -5.09 -9.72 -6.66
N GLU A 99 -5.23 -10.90 -6.05
CA GLU A 99 -4.20 -11.94 -6.05
C GLU A 99 -3.69 -12.30 -7.45
N GLY A 100 -4.61 -12.46 -8.42
CA GLY A 100 -4.27 -12.80 -9.80
C GLY A 100 -3.46 -11.74 -10.57
N GLN A 101 -3.23 -10.56 -9.98
CA GLN A 101 -2.38 -9.51 -10.55
C GLN A 101 -1.02 -9.41 -9.85
N ILE A 102 -0.77 -10.20 -8.79
CA ILE A 102 0.51 -10.23 -8.12
C ILE A 102 1.52 -10.91 -9.05
N PHE A 103 2.50 -10.15 -9.49
CA PHE A 103 3.58 -10.64 -10.35
C PHE A 103 4.93 -10.37 -9.70
N ARG A 104 5.66 -11.45 -9.40
CA ARG A 104 6.97 -11.43 -8.73
C ARG A 104 7.90 -12.43 -9.42
N PRO A 105 9.23 -12.38 -9.18
CA PRO A 105 10.15 -13.39 -9.72
C PRO A 105 9.71 -14.80 -9.33
N LYS A 106 9.87 -15.76 -10.25
CA LYS A 106 9.37 -17.14 -10.08
C LYS A 106 9.84 -17.81 -8.78
N ALA A 107 11.01 -17.42 -8.27
CA ALA A 107 11.55 -17.92 -7.00
C ALA A 107 10.63 -17.69 -5.79
N TRP A 108 9.78 -16.64 -5.79
CA TRP A 108 8.86 -16.37 -4.68
C TRP A 108 7.91 -17.55 -4.40
N ALA A 109 7.49 -18.27 -5.44
CA ALA A 109 6.61 -19.43 -5.29
C ALA A 109 7.26 -20.58 -4.49
N SER A 110 8.59 -20.66 -4.45
CA SER A 110 9.33 -21.63 -3.64
C SER A 110 9.35 -21.28 -2.15
N PHE A 111 8.99 -20.04 -1.78
CA PHE A 111 8.85 -19.61 -0.39
C PHE A 111 7.42 -19.84 0.15
N GLY A 112 6.48 -20.27 -0.69
CA GLY A 112 5.10 -20.54 -0.33
C GLY A 112 4.12 -20.03 -1.39
N THR A 113 2.98 -20.71 -1.54
CA THR A 113 1.95 -20.36 -2.55
C THR A 113 0.57 -20.05 -1.97
N SER A 114 0.28 -20.43 -0.73
CA SER A 114 -1.01 -20.16 -0.07
C SER A 114 -1.03 -18.85 0.71
N ASP A 115 0.11 -18.48 1.30
CA ASP A 115 0.30 -17.25 2.06
C ASP A 115 1.34 -16.38 1.36
N LEU A 116 0.85 -15.58 0.40
CA LEU A 116 1.70 -14.76 -0.47
C LEU A 116 2.35 -13.57 0.25
N GLU A 117 1.77 -13.12 1.37
CA GLU A 117 2.37 -12.10 2.21
C GLU A 117 3.58 -12.69 2.93
N SER A 118 3.39 -13.79 3.67
CA SER A 118 4.47 -14.44 4.39
C SER A 118 5.58 -14.96 3.46
N ALA A 119 5.22 -15.45 2.26
CA ALA A 119 6.19 -15.82 1.23
C ALA A 119 7.02 -14.60 0.74
N ASP A 120 6.41 -13.42 0.63
CA ASP A 120 7.12 -12.18 0.25
C ASP A 120 8.16 -11.78 1.29
N PHE A 121 7.76 -11.80 2.57
CA PHE A 121 8.67 -11.49 3.68
C PHE A 121 9.86 -12.46 3.71
N ARG A 122 9.61 -13.78 3.63
CA ARG A 122 10.69 -14.78 3.59
C ARG A 122 11.61 -14.62 2.38
N ALA A 123 11.06 -14.34 1.20
CA ALA A 123 11.86 -14.14 0.00
C ALA A 123 12.70 -12.86 0.09
N CYS A 124 12.12 -11.75 0.57
CA CYS A 124 12.84 -10.49 0.75
C CYS A 124 13.95 -10.62 1.81
N GLU A 125 13.68 -11.30 2.93
CA GLU A 125 14.69 -11.60 3.95
C GLU A 125 15.83 -12.46 3.39
N ASN A 126 15.50 -13.53 2.65
CA ASN A 126 16.48 -14.45 2.09
C ASN A 126 17.40 -13.78 1.05
N PHE A 127 16.84 -12.97 0.15
CA PHE A 127 17.61 -12.35 -0.93
C PHE A 127 18.29 -11.03 -0.53
N GLY A 128 17.76 -10.34 0.49
CA GLY A 128 18.31 -9.07 0.95
C GLY A 128 18.25 -7.93 -0.08
N PRO A 129 18.81 -6.74 0.25
CA PRO A 129 18.81 -5.60 -0.64
C PRO A 129 19.65 -5.86 -1.89
N LEU A 130 19.27 -5.25 -3.02
CA LEU A 130 19.97 -5.42 -4.30
C LEU A 130 21.43 -4.91 -4.26
N TYR A 131 21.69 -3.88 -3.45
CA TYR A 131 23.01 -3.30 -3.27
C TYR A 131 23.31 -3.16 -1.78
N GLY A 132 24.58 -3.34 -1.40
CA GLY A 132 25.03 -3.26 -0.01
C GLY A 132 24.70 -4.51 0.81
N ARG A 133 24.79 -4.38 2.14
CA ARG A 133 24.42 -5.40 3.13
C ARG A 133 23.70 -4.73 4.30
N ILE A 134 22.82 -5.47 4.96
CA ILE A 134 22.18 -5.11 6.24
C ILE A 134 23.08 -5.56 7.38
#